data_AF-A0A4R2BU88-F1
#
_entry.id   AF-A0A4R2BU88-F1
#
_cell.length_a   1.000
_cell.length_b   1.000
_cell.length_c   1.000
_cell.angle_alpha   90.00
_cell.angle_beta   90.00
_cell.angle_gamma   90.00
#
_symmetry.space_group_name_H-M   'P 1'
#
loop_
_entity.id
_entity.type
_entity.pdbx_description
1 polymer ?
#
loop_
_entity_poly.entity_id
_entity_poly.type
_entity_poly.pdbx_seq_one_letter_code
_entity_poly.pdbx_strand_id
1 'polypeptide(L)'
;MNDKAVVDQAGTDVDKELREQAIAELRKRRELVGHILTYLTVNTFLVVIWYLTGAGFFWPAFPIFGWGIGVVLHAWDVLTPQPSEAAVRTTMDRIARRR
;
A
#
# COMPACT_ATOMS: atom_id res chain seq x y z
N MET A 1 -28.82 20.77 -28.64
CA MET A 1 -28.63 20.33 -27.24
C MET A 1 -28.17 18.88 -27.34
N ASN A 2 -26.88 18.51 -27.33
CA ASN A 2 -26.16 18.19 -26.08
C ASN A 2 -24.68 17.74 -26.28
N ASP A 3 -24.07 17.81 -27.47
CA ASP A 3 -22.73 17.22 -27.69
C ASP A 3 -21.63 17.82 -26.82
N LYS A 4 -21.63 19.15 -26.66
CA LYS A 4 -20.64 19.83 -25.82
C LYS A 4 -20.75 19.43 -24.35
N ALA A 5 -21.98 19.23 -23.86
CA ALA A 5 -22.21 18.82 -22.48
C ALA A 5 -21.79 17.37 -22.23
N VAL A 6 -21.94 16.47 -23.21
CA VAL A 6 -21.48 15.08 -23.10
C VAL A 6 -19.95 15.00 -23.09
N VAL A 7 -19.28 15.78 -23.95
CA VAL A 7 -17.81 15.84 -23.99
C VAL A 7 -17.24 16.45 -22.71
N ASP A 8 -17.85 17.52 -22.20
CA ASP A 8 -17.44 18.15 -20.95
C ASP A 8 -17.67 17.22 -19.75
N GLN A 9 -18.80 16.50 -19.69
CA GLN A 9 -19.06 15.51 -18.64
C GLN A 9 -18.05 14.36 -18.68
N ALA A 10 -17.78 13.80 -19.87
CA ALA A 10 -16.80 12.74 -20.05
C ALA A 10 -15.39 13.19 -19.63
N GLY A 11 -14.98 14.42 -19.94
CA GLY A 11 -13.72 14.99 -19.47
C GLY A 11 -13.66 15.11 -17.94
N THR A 12 -14.72 15.62 -17.31
CA THR A 12 -14.76 15.78 -15.85
C THR A 12 -14.80 14.46 -15.08
N ASP A 13 -15.42 13.42 -15.63
CA ASP A 13 -15.48 12.10 -15.02
C ASP A 13 -14.12 11.37 -15.13
N VAL A 14 -13.45 11.47 -16.28
CA VAL A 14 -12.08 10.94 -16.47
C VAL A 14 -11.09 11.63 -15.53
N ASP A 15 -11.17 12.95 -15.39
CA ASP A 15 -10.31 13.71 -14.47
C ASP A 15 -10.55 13.34 -12.99
N LYS A 16 -11.81 13.08 -12.61
CA LYS A 16 -12.15 12.60 -11.26
C LYS A 16 -11.61 11.19 -11.00
N GLU A 17 -11.80 10.28 -11.94
CA GLU A 17 -11.34 8.88 -11.83
C GLU A 17 -9.81 8.82 -11.73
N LEU A 18 -9.09 9.61 -12.54
CA LEU A 18 -7.63 9.77 -12.46
C LEU A 18 -7.17 10.33 -11.10
N ARG A 19 -7.91 11.31 -10.56
CA ARG A 19 -7.57 11.94 -9.28
C ARG A 19 -7.82 11.02 -8.10
N GLU A 20 -8.90 10.24 -8.13
CA GLU A 20 -9.18 9.21 -7.11
C GLU A 20 -8.13 8.10 -7.13
N GLN A 21 -7.70 7.66 -8.33
CA GLN A 21 -6.61 6.69 -8.48
C GLN A 21 -5.29 7.22 -7.92
N ALA A 22 -4.94 8.48 -8.22
CA ALA A 22 -3.74 9.10 -7.68
C ALA A 22 -3.77 9.21 -6.14
N ILE A 23 -4.94 9.53 -5.56
CA ILE A 23 -5.12 9.60 -4.10
C ILE A 23 -5.03 8.21 -3.47
N ALA A 24 -5.64 7.19 -4.08
CA ALA A 24 -5.59 5.81 -3.59
C ALA A 24 -4.16 5.24 -3.57
N GLU A 25 -3.38 5.53 -4.61
CA GLU A 25 -1.97 5.15 -4.72
C GLU A 25 -1.12 5.85 -3.64
N LEU A 26 -1.34 7.14 -3.40
CA LEU A 26 -0.66 7.90 -2.35
C LEU A 26 -1.04 7.41 -0.94
N ARG A 27 -2.29 7.01 -0.72
CA ARG A 27 -2.79 6.54 0.59
C ARG A 27 -2.15 5.22 1.00
N LYS A 28 -2.03 4.27 0.07
CA LYS A 28 -1.38 2.97 0.29
C LYS A 28 0.07 3.12 0.75
N ARG A 29 0.82 4.04 0.14
CA ARG A 29 2.21 4.32 0.52
C ARG A 29 2.32 4.87 1.94
N ARG A 30 1.39 5.73 2.35
CA ARG A 30 1.39 6.39 3.66
C ARG A 30 1.11 5.42 4.80
N GLU A 31 0.22 4.46 4.57
CA GLU A 31 -0.15 3.43 5.54
C GLU A 31 1.03 2.48 5.82
N LEU A 32 1.83 2.20 4.79
CA LEU A 32 3.07 1.43 4.91
C LEU A 32 4.14 2.12 5.74
N VAL A 33 4.38 3.41 5.45
CA VAL A 33 5.39 4.20 6.18
C VAL A 33 5.02 4.30 7.65
N GLY A 34 3.74 4.47 7.98
CA GLY A 34 3.25 4.45 9.37
C GLY A 34 3.54 3.14 10.10
N HIS A 35 3.30 2.00 9.45
CA HIS A 35 3.59 0.68 10.03
C HIS A 35 5.09 0.44 10.23
N ILE A 36 5.92 0.78 9.23
CA ILE A 36 7.38 0.62 9.32
C ILE A 36 7.96 1.54 10.41
N LEU A 37 7.51 2.79 10.48
CA LEU A 37 7.98 3.75 11.48
C LEU A 37 7.64 3.29 12.90
N THR A 38 6.42 2.78 13.09
CA THR A 38 5.97 2.20 14.37
C THR A 38 6.78 0.97 14.72
N TYR A 39 7.00 0.06 13.77
CA TYR A 39 7.82 -1.13 13.95
C TYR A 39 9.25 -0.75 14.37
N LEU A 40 9.89 0.19 13.67
CA LEU A 40 11.24 0.64 14.01
C LEU A 40 11.27 1.25 15.42
N THR A 41 10.34 2.16 15.72
CA THR A 41 10.28 2.85 17.02
C THR A 41 10.14 1.87 18.17
N VAL A 42 9.20 0.93 18.07
CA VAL A 42 8.95 -0.09 19.11
C VAL A 42 10.15 -1.01 19.25
N ASN A 43 10.69 -1.56 18.16
CA ASN A 43 11.84 -2.47 18.24
C ASN A 43 13.09 -1.79 18.78
N THR A 44 13.38 -0.55 18.38
CA THR A 44 14.47 0.25 18.96
C THR A 44 14.26 0.44 20.45
N PHE A 45 13.03 0.73 20.89
CA PHE A 45 12.72 0.89 22.32
C PHE A 45 12.95 -0.41 23.11
N LEU A 46 12.53 -1.57 22.59
CA LEU A 46 12.79 -2.87 23.21
C LEU A 46 14.30 -3.18 23.30
N VAL A 47 15.06 -2.90 22.24
CA VAL A 47 16.51 -3.12 22.24
C VAL A 47 17.21 -2.20 23.24
N VAL A 48 16.77 -0.94 23.36
CA VAL A 48 17.30 0.00 24.37
C VAL A 48 16.99 -0.50 25.78
N ILE A 49 15.76 -0.92 26.06
CA ILE A 49 15.40 -1.50 27.37
C ILE A 49 16.27 -2.72 27.68
N TRP A 50 16.45 -3.63 26.71
CA TRP A 50 17.29 -4.81 26.87
C TRP A 50 18.76 -4.45 27.17
N TYR A 51 19.30 -3.47 26.46
CA TYR A 51 20.67 -3.00 26.66
C TYR A 51 20.85 -2.40 28.07
N LEU A 52 19.86 -1.62 28.53
CA LEU A 52 19.89 -0.99 29.85
C LEU A 52 19.63 -1.98 31.01
N THR A 53 18.95 -3.10 30.77
CA THR A 53 18.62 -4.11 31.80
C THR A 53 19.74 -5.13 32.06
N GLY A 54 20.93 -4.94 31.49
CA GLY A 54 22.11 -5.77 31.80
C GLY A 54 22.30 -6.98 30.90
N ALA A 55 21.65 -6.99 29.72
CA ALA A 55 21.98 -7.77 28.53
C ALA A 55 22.46 -9.22 28.77
N GLY A 56 21.62 -10.03 29.42
CA GLY A 56 21.69 -11.50 29.39
C GLY A 56 21.12 -12.05 28.07
N PHE A 57 20.04 -12.83 28.12
CA PHE A 57 19.42 -13.40 26.93
C PHE A 57 18.69 -12.35 26.08
N PHE A 58 18.89 -12.39 24.75
CA PHE A 58 18.35 -11.43 23.77
C PHE A 58 16.86 -11.67 23.47
N TRP A 59 16.02 -11.49 24.47
CA TRP A 59 14.56 -11.65 24.36
C TRP A 59 13.88 -10.73 23.32
N PRO A 60 14.40 -9.54 22.92
CA PRO A 60 13.79 -8.74 21.85
C PRO A 60 13.73 -9.45 20.50
N ALA A 61 14.53 -10.52 20.29
CA ALA A 61 14.49 -11.29 19.06
C ALA A 61 13.09 -11.89 18.77
N PHE A 62 12.35 -12.33 19.79
CA PHE A 62 11.02 -12.93 19.57
C PHE A 62 10.00 -11.95 18.99
N PRO A 63 9.78 -10.74 19.55
CA PRO A 63 8.89 -9.76 18.95
C PRO A 63 9.42 -9.27 17.60
N ILE A 64 10.74 -9.10 17.42
CA ILE A 64 11.33 -8.74 16.12
C ILE A 64 10.95 -9.76 15.05
N PHE A 65 11.17 -11.06 15.30
CA PHE A 65 10.89 -12.12 14.33
C PHE A 65 9.39 -12.39 14.17
N GLY A 66 8.63 -12.46 15.26
CA GLY A 66 7.20 -12.74 15.23
C GLY A 66 6.40 -11.66 14.51
N TRP A 67 6.69 -10.38 14.79
CA TRP A 67 6.01 -9.26 14.12
C TRP A 67 6.69 -8.84 12.82
N GLY A 68 8.00 -9.03 12.69
CA GLY A 68 8.75 -8.66 11.49
C GLY A 68 8.28 -9.39 10.24
N ILE A 69 7.89 -10.67 10.36
CA ILE A 69 7.33 -11.44 9.24
C ILE A 69 6.02 -10.82 8.74
N GLY A 70 5.13 -10.40 9.65
CA GLY A 70 3.87 -9.73 9.29
C GLY A 70 4.09 -8.41 8.56
N VAL A 71 5.07 -7.61 9.02
CA VAL A 71 5.44 -6.34 8.37
C VAL A 71 6.05 -6.58 6.99
N VAL A 72 6.92 -7.58 6.83
CA VAL A 72 7.54 -7.91 5.53
C VAL A 72 6.48 -8.38 4.52
N LEU A 73 5.53 -9.22 4.95
CA LEU A 73 4.43 -9.67 4.08
C LEU A 73 3.53 -8.50 3.65
N HIS A 74 3.21 -7.59 4.57
CA HIS A 74 2.42 -6.41 4.26
C HIS A 74 3.18 -5.42 3.36
N ALA A 75 4.48 -5.24 3.59
CA ALA A 75 5.35 -4.45 2.75
C ALA A 75 5.45 -5.03 1.32
N TRP A 76 5.50 -6.36 1.20
CA TRP A 76 5.49 -7.04 -0.09
C TRP A 76 4.18 -6.83 -0.85
N ASP A 77 3.04 -6.91 -0.18
CA ASP A 77 1.72 -6.68 -0.80
C ASP A 77 1.57 -5.26 -1.36
N VAL A 78 2.13 -4.26 -0.67
CA VAL A 78 2.08 -2.86 -1.13
C VAL A 78 3.16 -2.52 -2.14
N LEU A 79 4.34 -3.15 -2.08
CA LEU A 79 5.34 -3.03 -3.16
C LEU A 79 4.91 -3.76 -4.43
N THR A 80 4.02 -4.75 -4.33
CA THR A 80 3.44 -5.41 -5.50
C THR A 80 2.45 -4.45 -6.14
N PRO A 81 2.72 -3.91 -7.34
CA PRO A 81 1.83 -2.96 -7.98
C PRO A 81 0.50 -3.65 -8.25
N GLN A 82 -0.58 -3.12 -7.67
CA GLN A 82 -1.93 -3.52 -8.06
C GLN A 82 -2.08 -3.23 -9.56
N PRO A 83 -2.52 -4.20 -10.38
CA PRO A 83 -2.68 -3.99 -11.80
C PRO A 83 -3.65 -2.82 -12.02
N SER A 84 -3.19 -1.81 -12.77
CA SER A 84 -3.99 -0.61 -13.03
C SER A 84 -5.35 -1.01 -13.60
N GLU A 85 -6.42 -0.31 -13.21
CA GLU A 85 -7.76 -0.62 -13.72
C GLU A 85 -7.83 -0.54 -15.25
N ALA A 86 -7.00 0.29 -15.87
CA ALA A 86 -6.82 0.33 -17.32
C ALA A 86 -6.31 -1.02 -17.87
N ALA A 87 -5.35 -1.67 -17.21
CA ALA A 87 -4.89 -3.01 -17.57
C ALA A 87 -5.96 -4.09 -17.32
N VAL A 88 -6.76 -3.95 -16.25
CA VAL A 88 -7.86 -4.87 -15.94
C VAL A 88 -8.99 -4.76 -16.98
N ARG A 89 -9.43 -3.53 -17.32
CA ARG A 89 -10.45 -3.27 -18.35
C ARG A 89 -10.01 -3.76 -19.73
N THR A 90 -8.75 -3.48 -20.11
CA THR A 90 -8.18 -3.99 -21.38
C THR A 90 -8.16 -5.52 -21.43
N THR A 91 -7.88 -6.17 -20.29
CA THR A 91 -7.88 -7.64 -20.18
C THR A 91 -9.31 -8.20 -20.24
N MET A 92 -10.28 -7.59 -19.56
CA MET A 92 -11.69 -7.99 -19.61
C MET A 92 -12.26 -7.88 -21.02
N ASP A 93 -12.00 -6.78 -21.73
CA ASP A 93 -12.44 -6.57 -23.11
C ASP A 93 -11.82 -7.57 -24.08
N ARG A 94 -10.60 -8.04 -23.82
CA ARG A 94 -9.93 -9.07 -24.62
C ARG A 94 -10.57 -10.44 -24.43
N ILE A 95 -11.04 -10.74 -23.22
CA ILE A 95 -11.73 -11.99 -22.87
C ILE A 95 -13.16 -11.98 -23.40
N ALA A 96 -13.88 -10.87 -23.23
CA ALA A 96 -15.26 -10.71 -23.70
C ALA A 96 -15.37 -10.83 -25.23
N ARG A 97 -14.37 -10.35 -25.99
CA ARG A 97 -14.32 -10.49 -27.46
C ARG A 97 -13.96 -11.90 -27.96
N ARG A 98 -13.50 -12.80 -27.09
CA ARG A 98 -13.17 -14.19 -27.44
C ARG A 98 -14.31 -15.18 -27.16
N ARG A 99 -15.44 -14.71 -26.63
CA ARG A 99 -16.62 -15.52 -26.31
C ARG A 99 -17.78 -15.10 -27.19
#